data_AF-A0A1G5S2T6-F1
#
_entry.id   AF-A0A1G5S2T6-F1
#
_cell.length_a   1.000
_cell.length_b   1.000
_cell.length_c   1.000
_cell.angle_alpha   90.00
_cell.angle_beta   90.00
_cell.angle_gamma   90.00
#
_symmetry.space_group_name_H-M   'P 1'
#
loop_
_entity.id
_entity.type
_entity.pdbx_description
1 polymer ?
#
loop_
_entity_poly.entity_id
_entity_poly.type
_entity_poly.pdbx_seq_one_letter_code
_entity_poly.pdbx_strand_id
1 'polypeptide(L)'
;MLGVKELKLVADRQNCVDVLMDSSKFADKVLKGGKFVNVITREIYTADVGIQGEYILMVGNCDKLIGPKTEVVDITGKFITPGFIDAHMHFESAMLTITEFSRLSLPTGTTCLISDPHEIGNVLGPVGIKAMAEEAALMPHHVYCRVPALTPDSPGLETAGYDITSKDLPETLNYPTVTGIGETQGISAMRFVYDNNYNVVRDTIVSTVYARSIGKGVDGNAPELFAEDLASHIICAGTDISCHETTTKEECVEKLRYGVHVLMREGSTQRNMPECIKALTEEKVDSRRMILATDDMLAEDIAKTGHMNDIIRRTIKEGVSPVEAIQMATINPATWLGLTEIGVLAPGKFADIAIIDGKLEDMNVDQVFLKGQKIAEKGKVIFDLKPYIYPDSVKNSVKRKPITADDLKVAAEGSKATVRCIGLILDQNLSEALEVEMMVENGFVSPMLEDDLLPIAVVGRHGQMDIGKTFVNGFKMQYGAFAETVSHDTHNIIVVGTNYEDMASAVNRVIEIQGGVVLVKDSQVIGEMALPIAGLLTDELSASELTEKMIYLHELASKELHCKAHAPFMHLAFLSLSTSPKWKITDKGVIDANNYCVLSTIK
;
A
#
# COMPACT_ATOMS: atom_id res chain seq x y z
N MET A 1 -4.33 25.19 -31.32
CA MET A 1 -4.70 23.98 -32.09
C MET A 1 -4.66 22.80 -31.14
N LEU A 2 -5.56 21.83 -31.29
CA LEU A 2 -5.59 20.61 -30.47
C LEU A 2 -4.35 19.73 -30.76
N GLY A 3 -3.85 19.03 -29.74
CA GLY A 3 -2.77 18.05 -29.90
C GLY A 3 -3.27 16.72 -30.45
N VAL A 4 -2.35 15.77 -30.66
CA VAL A 4 -2.67 14.45 -31.26
C VAL A 4 -3.64 13.64 -30.41
N LYS A 5 -3.47 13.65 -29.07
CA LYS A 5 -4.36 12.95 -28.15
C LYS A 5 -5.78 13.53 -28.20
N GLU A 6 -5.89 14.86 -28.22
CA GLU A 6 -7.17 15.56 -28.30
C GLU A 6 -7.84 15.34 -29.67
N LEU A 7 -7.08 15.30 -30.77
CA LEU A 7 -7.60 14.98 -32.09
C LEU A 7 -8.13 13.54 -32.18
N LYS A 8 -7.43 12.57 -31.58
CA LYS A 8 -7.94 11.19 -31.44
C LYS A 8 -9.28 11.19 -30.70
N LEU A 9 -9.36 11.89 -29.56
CA LEU A 9 -10.60 11.99 -28.78
C LEU A 9 -11.76 12.62 -29.56
N VAL A 10 -11.47 13.62 -30.41
CA VAL A 10 -12.48 14.20 -31.32
C VAL A 10 -13.02 13.14 -32.27
N ALA A 11 -12.15 12.38 -32.92
CA ALA A 11 -12.54 11.32 -33.86
C ALA A 11 -13.33 10.21 -33.15
N ASP A 12 -12.87 9.77 -31.99
CA ASP A 12 -13.53 8.71 -31.22
C ASP A 12 -14.94 9.14 -30.78
N ARG A 13 -15.10 10.38 -30.28
CA ARG A 13 -16.42 10.91 -29.89
C ARG A 13 -17.36 11.09 -31.08
N GLN A 14 -16.86 11.56 -32.22
CA GLN A 14 -17.64 11.63 -33.45
C GLN A 14 -18.13 10.24 -33.86
N ASN A 15 -17.25 9.23 -33.80
CA ASN A 15 -17.62 7.86 -34.10
C ASN A 15 -18.69 7.32 -33.13
N CYS A 16 -18.58 7.58 -31.83
CA CYS A 16 -19.61 7.20 -30.85
C CYS A 16 -20.98 7.82 -31.18
N VAL A 17 -21.01 9.11 -31.51
CA VAL A 17 -22.26 9.81 -31.88
C VAL A 17 -22.84 9.23 -33.17
N ASP A 18 -22.00 9.02 -34.18
CA ASP A 18 -22.41 8.43 -35.45
C ASP A 18 -23.04 7.04 -35.27
N VAL A 19 -22.42 6.17 -34.45
CA VAL A 19 -22.95 4.82 -34.17
C VAL A 19 -24.30 4.87 -33.48
N LEU A 20 -24.55 5.88 -32.64
CA LEU A 20 -25.85 6.05 -31.98
C LEU A 20 -26.93 6.65 -32.90
N MET A 21 -26.56 7.52 -33.84
CA MET A 21 -27.50 8.32 -34.63
C MET A 21 -27.76 7.78 -36.04
N ASP A 22 -26.80 7.07 -36.65
CA ASP A 22 -26.93 6.47 -37.98
C ASP A 22 -27.38 5.01 -37.87
N SER A 23 -28.61 4.71 -38.33
CA SER A 23 -29.19 3.36 -38.31
C SER A 23 -28.43 2.31 -39.13
N SER A 24 -27.45 2.71 -39.94
CA SER A 24 -26.58 1.79 -40.69
C SER A 24 -25.28 1.44 -39.96
N LYS A 25 -25.01 2.09 -38.83
CA LYS A 25 -23.85 1.84 -37.97
C LYS A 25 -24.25 1.03 -36.74
N PHE A 26 -23.29 0.29 -36.20
CA PHE A 26 -23.51 -0.67 -35.11
C PHE A 26 -22.35 -0.58 -34.13
N ALA A 27 -22.60 -0.96 -32.87
CA ALA A 27 -21.58 -0.98 -31.83
C ALA A 27 -20.56 -2.09 -32.10
N ASP A 28 -19.33 -1.90 -31.62
CA ASP A 28 -18.32 -2.95 -31.63
C ASP A 28 -18.74 -4.12 -30.71
N LYS A 29 -19.34 -3.81 -29.56
CA LYS A 29 -19.71 -4.80 -28.55
C LYS A 29 -20.99 -4.42 -27.81
N VAL A 30 -21.78 -5.42 -27.45
CA VAL A 30 -22.94 -5.29 -26.56
C VAL A 30 -22.88 -6.37 -25.48
N LEU A 31 -22.87 -5.94 -24.21
CA LEU A 31 -23.07 -6.83 -23.08
C LEU A 31 -24.58 -6.93 -22.83
N LYS A 32 -25.19 -8.10 -23.05
CA LYS A 32 -26.65 -8.27 -23.12
C LYS A 32 -27.26 -8.91 -21.86
N GLY A 33 -28.32 -8.32 -21.35
CA GLY A 33 -29.21 -8.93 -20.34
C GLY A 33 -28.74 -8.88 -18.88
N GLY A 34 -27.73 -8.08 -18.55
CA GLY A 34 -27.18 -8.03 -17.20
C GLY A 34 -28.03 -7.24 -16.20
N LYS A 35 -27.83 -7.50 -14.91
CA LYS A 35 -28.32 -6.69 -13.79
C LYS A 35 -27.36 -5.52 -13.56
N PHE A 36 -27.66 -4.38 -14.15
CA PHE A 36 -26.83 -3.19 -14.10
C PHE A 36 -26.87 -2.56 -12.69
N VAL A 37 -25.70 -2.44 -12.07
CA VAL A 37 -25.53 -1.77 -10.77
C VAL A 37 -25.25 -0.29 -11.01
N ASN A 38 -26.29 0.53 -10.90
CA ASN A 38 -26.16 1.96 -11.12
C ASN A 38 -25.67 2.66 -9.84
N VAL A 39 -24.36 2.89 -9.78
CA VAL A 39 -23.70 3.59 -8.66
C VAL A 39 -24.01 5.09 -8.62
N ILE A 40 -24.70 5.67 -9.61
CA ILE A 40 -25.13 7.07 -9.59
C ILE A 40 -26.50 7.19 -8.92
N THR A 41 -27.47 6.36 -9.32
CA THR A 41 -28.86 6.42 -8.83
C THR A 41 -29.15 5.45 -7.69
N ARG A 42 -28.16 4.63 -7.29
CA ARG A 42 -28.24 3.64 -6.19
C ARG A 42 -29.31 2.57 -6.40
N GLU A 43 -29.42 2.06 -7.62
CA GLU A 43 -30.41 1.04 -8.00
C GLU A 43 -29.78 -0.10 -8.83
N ILE A 44 -30.52 -1.21 -8.92
CA ILE A 44 -30.17 -2.35 -9.76
C ILE A 44 -31.34 -2.65 -10.69
N TYR A 45 -31.09 -2.66 -12.00
CA TYR A 45 -32.11 -2.99 -13.02
C TYR A 45 -31.52 -3.76 -14.19
N THR A 46 -32.35 -4.46 -14.96
CA THR A 46 -31.90 -5.15 -16.17
C THR A 46 -31.60 -4.15 -17.28
N ALA A 47 -30.40 -4.22 -17.86
CA ALA A 47 -30.02 -3.42 -19.01
C ALA A 47 -28.88 -4.07 -19.80
N ASP A 48 -28.74 -3.65 -21.06
CA ASP A 48 -27.56 -3.93 -21.87
C ASP A 48 -26.58 -2.75 -21.77
N VAL A 49 -25.31 -3.02 -22.09
CA VAL A 49 -24.27 -1.99 -22.23
C VAL A 49 -23.69 -2.05 -23.64
N GLY A 50 -23.91 -0.98 -24.42
CA GLY A 50 -23.33 -0.83 -25.76
C GLY A 50 -21.97 -0.14 -25.68
N ILE A 51 -20.99 -0.65 -26.41
CA ILE A 51 -19.59 -0.20 -26.37
C ILE A 51 -19.05 0.03 -27.79
N GLN A 52 -18.38 1.15 -28.00
CA GLN A 52 -17.67 1.49 -29.24
C GLN A 52 -16.23 1.87 -28.93
N GLY A 53 -15.27 1.14 -29.50
CA GLY A 53 -13.86 1.24 -29.15
C GLY A 53 -13.67 1.07 -27.65
N GLU A 54 -13.19 2.13 -27.00
CA GLU A 54 -12.92 2.16 -25.56
C GLU A 54 -14.11 2.65 -24.72
N TYR A 55 -15.15 3.19 -25.37
CA TYR A 55 -16.17 4.01 -24.73
C TYR A 55 -17.53 3.32 -24.63
N ILE A 56 -18.22 3.55 -23.52
CA ILE A 56 -19.62 3.21 -23.34
C ILE A 56 -20.46 4.17 -24.19
N LEU A 57 -21.33 3.61 -25.04
CA LEU A 57 -22.29 4.38 -25.82
C LEU A 57 -23.52 4.73 -25.00
N MET A 58 -24.13 3.70 -24.41
CA MET A 58 -25.35 3.82 -23.61
C MET A 58 -25.57 2.58 -22.74
N VAL A 59 -26.39 2.76 -21.72
CA VAL A 59 -26.92 1.69 -20.86
C VAL A 59 -28.45 1.65 -21.05
N GLY A 60 -29.00 0.50 -21.39
CA GLY A 60 -30.43 0.34 -21.69
C GLY A 60 -30.67 -0.73 -22.74
N ASN A 61 -31.71 -0.58 -23.57
CA ASN A 61 -31.94 -1.49 -24.70
C ASN A 61 -30.92 -1.17 -25.81
N CYS A 62 -30.07 -2.13 -26.14
CA CYS A 62 -29.05 -2.00 -27.19
C CYS A 62 -29.37 -2.80 -28.46
N ASP A 63 -30.60 -3.31 -28.65
CA ASP A 63 -30.96 -4.17 -29.79
C ASP A 63 -30.67 -3.51 -31.15
N LYS A 64 -30.87 -2.19 -31.25
CA LYS A 64 -30.59 -1.42 -32.48
C LYS A 64 -29.09 -1.25 -32.76
N LEU A 65 -28.24 -1.46 -31.76
CA LEU A 65 -26.79 -1.35 -31.89
C LEU A 65 -26.14 -2.68 -32.32
N ILE A 66 -26.91 -3.78 -32.39
CA ILE A 66 -26.41 -5.10 -32.76
C ILE A 66 -26.47 -5.25 -34.28
N GLY A 67 -25.31 -5.26 -34.91
CA GLY A 67 -25.14 -5.53 -36.33
C GLY A 67 -24.38 -6.82 -36.63
N PRO A 68 -24.12 -7.11 -37.92
CA PRO A 68 -23.46 -8.35 -38.35
C PRO A 68 -22.04 -8.58 -37.79
N LYS A 69 -21.37 -7.53 -37.33
CA LYS A 69 -20.00 -7.59 -36.77
C LYS A 69 -19.93 -7.28 -35.28
N THR A 70 -21.05 -6.97 -34.65
CA THR A 70 -21.11 -6.65 -33.22
C THR A 70 -20.84 -7.91 -32.41
N GLU A 71 -19.89 -7.85 -31.50
CA GLU A 71 -19.67 -8.90 -30.52
C GLU A 71 -20.76 -8.81 -29.44
N VAL A 72 -21.62 -9.81 -29.36
CA VAL A 72 -22.66 -9.89 -28.34
C VAL A 72 -22.21 -10.85 -27.25
N VAL A 73 -22.03 -10.32 -26.04
CA VAL A 73 -21.67 -11.11 -24.86
C VAL A 73 -22.91 -11.25 -23.98
N ASP A 74 -23.44 -12.47 -23.87
CA ASP A 74 -24.57 -12.76 -23.00
C ASP A 74 -24.10 -12.81 -21.54
N ILE A 75 -24.65 -11.91 -20.73
CA ILE A 75 -24.40 -11.81 -19.29
C ILE A 75 -25.72 -11.89 -18.50
N THR A 76 -26.73 -12.53 -19.09
CA THR A 76 -28.04 -12.70 -18.47
C THR A 76 -27.93 -13.33 -17.08
N GLY A 77 -28.52 -12.66 -16.09
CA GLY A 77 -28.53 -13.12 -14.69
C GLY A 77 -27.33 -12.65 -13.86
N LYS A 78 -26.23 -12.21 -14.49
CA LYS A 78 -25.03 -11.65 -13.85
C LYS A 78 -25.19 -10.16 -13.56
N PHE A 79 -24.38 -9.61 -12.65
CA PHE A 79 -24.35 -8.18 -12.37
C PHE A 79 -23.25 -7.48 -13.15
N ILE A 80 -23.50 -6.23 -13.54
CA ILE A 80 -22.54 -5.35 -14.21
C ILE A 80 -22.22 -4.20 -13.28
N THR A 81 -20.95 -4.06 -12.90
CA THR A 81 -20.48 -2.94 -12.06
C THR A 81 -19.37 -2.18 -12.79
N PRO A 82 -19.11 -0.91 -12.44
CA PRO A 82 -17.84 -0.30 -12.80
C PRO A 82 -16.67 -1.15 -12.27
N GLY A 83 -15.54 -1.13 -12.96
CA GLY A 83 -14.29 -1.66 -12.44
C GLY A 83 -13.87 -0.94 -11.15
N PHE A 84 -13.27 -1.68 -10.23
CA PHE A 84 -12.94 -1.16 -8.90
C PHE A 84 -11.68 -0.30 -8.93
N ILE A 85 -11.61 0.64 -8.00
CA ILE A 85 -10.51 1.57 -7.78
C ILE A 85 -10.00 1.33 -6.38
N ASP A 86 -8.72 0.97 -6.28
CA ASP A 86 -7.98 1.05 -5.04
C ASP A 86 -7.33 2.42 -4.92
N ALA A 87 -7.73 3.19 -3.90
CA ALA A 87 -7.43 4.60 -3.80
C ALA A 87 -6.11 4.92 -3.10
N HIS A 88 -5.49 3.94 -2.42
CA HIS A 88 -4.22 4.09 -1.73
C HIS A 88 -3.63 2.71 -1.40
N MET A 89 -2.41 2.46 -1.87
CA MET A 89 -1.70 1.20 -1.67
C MET A 89 -0.19 1.31 -1.96
N HIS A 90 0.56 0.27 -1.61
CA HIS A 90 2.00 0.15 -1.86
C HIS A 90 2.32 -1.18 -2.56
N PHE A 91 2.97 -1.14 -3.73
CA PHE A 91 3.35 -2.36 -4.45
C PHE A 91 4.48 -3.10 -3.72
N GLU A 92 5.33 -2.32 -3.06
CA GLU A 92 6.47 -2.72 -2.25
C GLU A 92 6.08 -3.66 -1.12
N SER A 93 4.91 -3.46 -0.49
CA SER A 93 4.39 -4.33 0.56
C SER A 93 3.99 -5.72 0.08
N ALA A 94 3.65 -5.85 -1.20
CA ALA A 94 3.45 -7.14 -1.86
C ALA A 94 4.77 -7.76 -2.36
N MET A 95 5.88 -7.02 -2.30
CA MET A 95 7.19 -7.37 -2.84
C MET A 95 7.20 -7.63 -4.36
N LEU A 96 6.17 -7.19 -5.07
CA LEU A 96 5.95 -7.43 -6.49
C LEU A 96 6.10 -6.15 -7.32
N THR A 97 6.66 -6.28 -8.52
CA THR A 97 6.52 -5.23 -9.54
C THR A 97 5.06 -4.93 -9.84
N ILE A 98 4.77 -3.74 -10.38
CA ILE A 98 3.40 -3.35 -10.77
C ILE A 98 2.82 -4.37 -11.75
N THR A 99 3.66 -4.87 -12.67
CA THR A 99 3.29 -5.89 -13.65
C THR A 99 2.78 -7.16 -12.99
N GLU A 100 3.52 -7.71 -12.03
CA GLU A 100 3.17 -8.97 -11.38
C GLU A 100 2.03 -8.80 -10.36
N PHE A 101 1.98 -7.68 -9.63
CA PHE A 101 0.84 -7.33 -8.79
C PHE A 101 -0.46 -7.31 -9.60
N SER A 102 -0.42 -6.73 -10.79
CA SER A 102 -1.57 -6.61 -11.69
C SER A 102 -2.08 -7.95 -12.21
N ARG A 103 -1.23 -9.00 -12.27
CA ARG A 103 -1.70 -10.35 -12.58
C ARG A 103 -2.62 -10.90 -11.50
N LEU A 104 -2.43 -10.49 -10.25
CA LEU A 104 -3.26 -10.88 -9.12
C LEU A 104 -4.50 -9.99 -8.99
N SER A 105 -4.34 -8.67 -9.12
CA SER A 105 -5.44 -7.72 -8.86
C SER A 105 -6.44 -7.59 -10.01
N LEU A 106 -6.01 -7.60 -11.28
CA LEU A 106 -6.92 -7.42 -12.43
C LEU A 106 -8.04 -8.47 -12.48
N PRO A 107 -7.79 -9.78 -12.30
CA PRO A 107 -8.85 -10.78 -12.35
C PRO A 107 -9.92 -10.64 -11.25
N THR A 108 -9.62 -9.84 -10.23
CA THR A 108 -10.54 -9.54 -9.12
C THR A 108 -11.40 -8.30 -9.39
N GLY A 109 -11.35 -7.73 -10.59
CA GLY A 109 -12.17 -6.58 -10.99
C GLY A 109 -11.57 -5.23 -10.64
N THR A 110 -10.38 -5.18 -10.03
CA THR A 110 -9.66 -3.91 -9.80
C THR A 110 -9.05 -3.42 -11.11
N THR A 111 -9.45 -2.24 -11.57
CA THR A 111 -9.03 -1.66 -12.86
C THR A 111 -8.22 -0.37 -12.71
N CYS A 112 -8.22 0.21 -11.50
CA CYS A 112 -7.44 1.39 -11.17
C CYS A 112 -6.71 1.20 -9.84
N LEU A 113 -5.43 1.53 -9.79
CA LEU A 113 -4.56 1.48 -8.61
C LEU A 113 -3.91 2.85 -8.42
N ILE A 114 -3.97 3.36 -7.19
CA ILE A 114 -3.26 4.58 -6.79
C ILE A 114 -2.18 4.17 -5.78
N SER A 115 -0.92 4.23 -6.22
CA SER A 115 0.22 3.82 -5.41
C SER A 115 0.98 5.01 -4.86
N ASP A 116 1.42 4.91 -3.61
CA ASP A 116 2.43 5.80 -3.05
C ASP A 116 3.79 5.11 -3.04
N PRO A 117 4.75 5.51 -3.91
CA PRO A 117 6.08 4.92 -3.97
C PRO A 117 7.01 5.50 -2.89
N HIS A 118 6.51 5.76 -1.67
CA HIS A 118 7.30 6.31 -0.57
C HIS A 118 8.41 5.35 -0.13
N GLU A 119 8.21 4.06 -0.32
CA GLU A 119 9.11 2.98 0.07
C GLU A 119 10.39 3.03 -0.79
N ILE A 120 10.24 2.94 -2.12
CA ILE A 120 11.38 3.11 -3.02
C ILE A 120 11.96 4.53 -2.97
N GLY A 121 11.11 5.53 -2.65
CA GLY A 121 11.49 6.92 -2.45
C GLY A 121 12.45 7.09 -1.28
N ASN A 122 12.19 6.44 -0.15
CA ASN A 122 13.08 6.43 1.02
C ASN A 122 14.44 5.81 0.69
N VAL A 123 14.50 4.76 -0.15
CA VAL A 123 15.77 4.09 -0.49
C VAL A 123 16.58 4.82 -1.55
N LEU A 124 15.93 5.26 -2.64
CA LEU A 124 16.60 5.69 -3.87
C LEU A 124 16.23 7.11 -4.32
N GLY A 125 15.31 7.77 -3.62
CA GLY A 125 14.85 9.10 -3.96
C GLY A 125 14.19 9.20 -5.34
N PRO A 126 14.37 10.33 -6.06
CA PRO A 126 13.73 10.56 -7.36
C PRO A 126 14.00 9.49 -8.42
N VAL A 127 15.14 8.78 -8.38
CA VAL A 127 15.48 7.74 -9.36
C VAL A 127 14.60 6.51 -9.20
N GLY A 128 14.33 6.10 -7.95
CA GLY A 128 13.43 4.98 -7.66
C GLY A 128 11.99 5.29 -8.05
N ILE A 129 11.50 6.45 -7.62
CA ILE A 129 10.14 6.94 -7.92
C ILE A 129 9.91 6.99 -9.44
N LYS A 130 10.90 7.49 -10.19
CA LYS A 130 10.81 7.58 -11.65
C LYS A 130 10.67 6.19 -12.29
N ALA A 131 11.43 5.20 -11.84
CA ALA A 131 11.39 3.86 -12.41
C ALA A 131 10.01 3.20 -12.22
N MET A 132 9.40 3.35 -11.04
CA MET A 132 8.03 2.87 -10.79
C MET A 132 6.99 3.65 -11.61
N ALA A 133 7.12 4.97 -11.72
CA ALA A 133 6.23 5.80 -12.54
C ALA A 133 6.31 5.43 -14.03
N GLU A 134 7.50 5.06 -14.52
CA GLU A 134 7.70 4.57 -15.89
C GLU A 134 7.04 3.20 -16.11
N GLU A 135 7.13 2.27 -15.15
CA GLU A 135 6.37 1.00 -15.20
C GLU A 135 4.86 1.26 -15.21
N ALA A 136 4.37 2.10 -14.27
CA ALA A 136 2.95 2.45 -14.15
C ALA A 136 2.39 3.01 -15.47
N ALA A 137 3.16 3.83 -16.19
CA ALA A 137 2.77 4.42 -17.47
C ALA A 137 2.64 3.41 -18.63
N LEU A 138 3.26 2.23 -18.50
CA LEU A 138 3.20 1.16 -19.51
C LEU A 138 2.06 0.17 -19.26
N MET A 139 1.44 0.23 -18.08
CA MET A 139 0.35 -0.67 -17.75
C MET A 139 -0.89 -0.41 -18.63
N PRO A 140 -1.62 -1.47 -19.04
CA PRO A 140 -2.81 -1.31 -19.87
C PRO A 140 -3.97 -0.66 -19.09
N HIS A 141 -4.03 -0.93 -17.79
CA HIS A 141 -5.01 -0.43 -16.84
C HIS A 141 -4.52 0.83 -16.15
N HIS A 142 -5.35 1.43 -15.30
CA HIS A 142 -5.06 2.72 -14.70
C HIS A 142 -4.14 2.56 -13.49
N VAL A 143 -2.89 2.98 -13.60
CA VAL A 143 -1.98 3.06 -12.45
C VAL A 143 -1.48 4.49 -12.33
N TYR A 144 -1.72 5.10 -11.17
CA TYR A 144 -1.27 6.45 -10.87
C TYR A 144 -0.43 6.46 -9.60
N CYS A 145 0.49 7.42 -9.51
CA CYS A 145 1.37 7.56 -8.36
C CYS A 145 1.09 8.83 -7.56
N ARG A 146 1.23 8.73 -6.25
CA ARG A 146 1.19 9.85 -5.29
C ARG A 146 2.53 9.88 -4.58
N VAL A 147 3.43 10.77 -5.00
CA VAL A 147 4.86 10.69 -4.61
C VAL A 147 5.10 11.22 -3.19
N PRO A 148 6.08 10.66 -2.44
CA PRO A 148 6.46 11.22 -1.15
C PRO A 148 6.95 12.66 -1.29
N ALA A 149 6.65 13.49 -0.30
CA ALA A 149 7.13 14.88 -0.23
C ALA A 149 8.17 15.11 0.87
N LEU A 150 8.42 14.11 1.70
CA LEU A 150 9.41 14.11 2.76
C LEU A 150 9.96 12.69 2.92
N THR A 151 11.28 12.55 2.94
CA THR A 151 11.96 11.33 3.43
C THR A 151 13.25 11.78 4.13
N PRO A 152 13.70 11.09 5.20
CA PRO A 152 12.90 10.21 6.04
C PRO A 152 11.72 10.97 6.69
N ASP A 153 10.71 10.25 7.16
CA ASP A 153 9.55 10.86 7.83
C ASP A 153 9.88 11.50 9.19
N SER A 154 10.87 10.96 9.89
CA SER A 154 11.38 11.51 11.15
C SER A 154 12.84 11.99 11.05
N PRO A 155 13.14 13.11 10.35
CA PRO A 155 14.51 13.61 10.19
C PRO A 155 15.26 13.77 11.52
N GLY A 156 16.38 13.05 11.65
CA GLY A 156 17.22 13.05 12.85
C GLY A 156 16.97 11.90 13.82
N LEU A 157 15.83 11.19 13.69
CA LEU A 157 15.57 9.95 14.44
C LEU A 157 15.94 8.70 13.64
N GLU A 158 16.16 8.82 12.34
CA GLU A 158 16.46 7.74 11.41
C GLU A 158 17.23 8.25 10.19
N THR A 159 17.75 7.32 9.38
CA THR A 159 18.51 7.62 8.16
C THR A 159 17.90 6.91 6.94
N ALA A 160 17.34 7.68 6.01
CA ALA A 160 16.91 7.22 4.68
C ALA A 160 18.10 7.09 3.71
N GLY A 161 17.86 6.49 2.55
CA GLY A 161 18.83 6.44 1.45
C GLY A 161 18.88 7.73 0.62
N TYR A 162 17.82 8.53 0.67
CA TYR A 162 17.75 9.87 0.11
C TYR A 162 16.83 10.76 0.95
N ASP A 163 17.20 12.02 1.13
CA ASP A 163 16.39 13.00 1.85
C ASP A 163 15.52 13.79 0.85
N ILE A 164 14.27 13.36 0.62
CA ILE A 164 13.31 14.07 -0.22
C ILE A 164 12.79 15.28 0.55
N THR A 165 12.73 16.42 -0.12
CA THR A 165 12.16 17.66 0.41
C THR A 165 11.33 18.36 -0.67
N SER A 166 10.74 19.50 -0.33
CA SER A 166 10.07 20.41 -1.28
C SER A 166 10.89 20.77 -2.53
N LYS A 167 12.22 20.63 -2.49
CA LYS A 167 13.12 20.90 -3.63
C LYS A 167 13.02 19.86 -4.75
N ASP A 168 12.61 18.64 -4.43
CA ASP A 168 12.54 17.53 -5.37
C ASP A 168 11.19 17.48 -6.11
N LEU A 169 10.14 18.09 -5.53
CA LEU A 169 8.78 18.08 -6.10
C LEU A 169 8.64 18.66 -7.50
N PRO A 170 9.37 19.71 -7.92
CA PRO A 170 9.34 20.17 -9.30
C PRO A 170 9.73 19.08 -10.31
N GLU A 171 10.57 18.12 -9.92
CA GLU A 171 10.92 16.98 -10.75
C GLU A 171 9.90 15.85 -10.59
N THR A 172 9.68 15.37 -9.36
CA THR A 172 8.91 14.14 -9.11
C THR A 172 7.43 14.27 -9.51
N LEU A 173 6.82 15.43 -9.34
CA LEU A 173 5.41 15.67 -9.75
C LEU A 173 5.22 15.71 -11.28
N ASN A 174 6.30 15.82 -12.05
CA ASN A 174 6.28 15.83 -13.51
C ASN A 174 6.54 14.46 -14.14
N TYR A 175 6.80 13.42 -13.35
CA TYR A 175 6.91 12.06 -13.87
C TYR A 175 5.59 11.57 -14.47
N PRO A 176 5.65 10.59 -15.40
CA PRO A 176 4.46 9.95 -15.94
C PRO A 176 3.53 9.46 -14.83
N THR A 177 2.21 9.53 -15.08
CA THR A 177 1.14 9.03 -14.18
C THR A 177 1.14 9.54 -12.72
N VAL A 178 2.07 10.41 -12.31
CA VAL A 178 2.03 11.05 -10.99
C VAL A 178 0.89 12.06 -10.94
N THR A 179 -0.02 11.89 -9.99
CA THR A 179 -1.20 12.75 -9.82
C THR A 179 -1.10 13.66 -8.59
N GLY A 180 -0.13 13.44 -7.70
CA GLY A 180 0.14 14.36 -6.60
C GLY A 180 1.08 13.83 -5.54
N ILE A 181 0.95 14.37 -4.33
CA ILE A 181 1.72 13.98 -3.16
C ILE A 181 1.00 12.84 -2.44
N GLY A 182 1.78 11.85 -2.02
CA GLY A 182 1.42 10.72 -1.19
C GLY A 182 1.06 11.10 0.23
N GLU A 183 1.04 10.11 1.10
CA GLU A 183 0.72 10.32 2.50
C GLU A 183 1.72 11.26 3.18
N THR A 184 1.23 12.19 3.99
CA THR A 184 2.08 13.21 4.64
C THR A 184 2.51 12.75 6.04
N GLN A 185 3.21 11.62 6.08
CA GLN A 185 3.59 10.89 7.30
C GLN A 185 4.45 11.70 8.28
N GLY A 186 5.40 12.52 7.82
CA GLY A 186 6.23 13.35 8.70
C GLY A 186 5.49 14.35 9.60
N ILE A 187 4.19 14.58 9.39
CA ILE A 187 3.34 15.42 10.27
C ILE A 187 2.22 14.62 10.96
N SER A 188 2.35 13.29 11.05
CA SER A 188 1.41 12.41 11.76
C SER A 188 1.36 12.72 13.25
N ALA A 189 2.51 13.02 13.85
CA ALA A 189 2.66 13.43 15.24
C ALA A 189 2.65 14.96 15.39
N MET A 190 1.62 15.62 14.85
CA MET A 190 1.59 17.07 14.56
C MET A 190 2.12 17.95 15.72
N ARG A 191 1.64 17.73 16.94
CA ARG A 191 2.04 18.50 18.13
C ARG A 191 3.53 18.38 18.42
N PHE A 192 4.04 17.16 18.38
CA PHE A 192 5.42 16.84 18.75
C PHE A 192 6.41 17.27 17.67
N VAL A 193 6.04 17.10 16.41
CA VAL A 193 6.80 17.61 15.26
C VAL A 193 6.83 19.13 15.29
N TYR A 194 5.73 19.81 15.64
CA TYR A 194 5.73 21.27 15.79
C TYR A 194 6.70 21.74 16.88
N ASP A 195 6.68 21.10 18.05
CA ASP A 195 7.50 21.51 19.21
C ASP A 195 9.01 21.17 19.01
N ASN A 196 9.34 20.08 18.31
CA ASN A 196 10.72 19.57 18.22
C ASN A 196 11.36 19.68 16.82
N ASN A 197 10.57 19.68 15.75
CA ASN A 197 11.07 19.73 14.37
C ASN A 197 10.16 20.53 13.42
N TYR A 198 9.95 21.81 13.73
CA TYR A 198 9.08 22.70 12.94
C TYR A 198 9.49 22.84 11.46
N ASN A 199 10.73 22.49 11.10
CA ASN A 199 11.16 22.50 9.69
C ASN A 199 10.36 21.50 8.85
N VAL A 200 9.97 20.35 9.41
CA VAL A 200 9.12 19.36 8.73
C VAL A 200 7.77 19.99 8.39
N VAL A 201 7.12 20.67 9.34
CA VAL A 201 5.85 21.39 9.11
C VAL A 201 6.02 22.44 7.99
N ARG A 202 7.10 23.21 8.02
CA ARG A 202 7.36 24.23 7.00
C ARG A 202 7.56 23.64 5.61
N ASP A 203 8.36 22.58 5.50
CA ASP A 203 8.65 21.95 4.22
C ASP A 203 7.39 21.29 3.65
N THR A 204 6.60 20.59 4.47
CA THR A 204 5.31 20.02 4.06
C THR A 204 4.36 21.09 3.53
N ILE A 205 4.23 22.25 4.19
CA ILE A 205 3.39 23.35 3.66
C ILE A 205 3.89 23.84 2.31
N VAL A 206 5.20 24.02 2.13
CA VAL A 206 5.77 24.44 0.84
C VAL A 206 5.44 23.41 -0.24
N SER A 207 5.62 22.13 0.09
CA SER A 207 5.36 20.99 -0.77
C SER A 207 3.91 20.93 -1.24
N THR A 208 2.96 21.00 -0.31
CA THR A 208 1.53 20.88 -0.62
C THR A 208 0.98 22.11 -1.33
N VAL A 209 1.44 23.31 -0.98
CA VAL A 209 1.11 24.54 -1.72
C VAL A 209 1.63 24.46 -3.15
N TYR A 210 2.87 24.00 -3.35
CA TYR A 210 3.43 23.85 -4.70
C TYR A 210 2.62 22.84 -5.54
N ALA A 211 2.37 21.64 -5.01
CA ALA A 211 1.60 20.60 -5.71
C ALA A 211 0.22 21.12 -6.15
N ARG A 212 -0.51 21.76 -5.24
CA ARG A 212 -1.84 22.31 -5.55
C ARG A 212 -1.78 23.45 -6.57
N SER A 213 -0.72 24.27 -6.55
CA SER A 213 -0.55 25.37 -7.52
C SER A 213 -0.46 24.90 -8.98
N ILE A 214 -0.06 23.63 -9.19
CA ILE A 214 0.03 22.98 -10.50
C ILE A 214 -1.07 21.93 -10.72
N GLY A 215 -2.14 21.97 -9.89
CA GLY A 215 -3.33 21.12 -10.04
C GLY A 215 -3.15 19.66 -9.60
N LYS A 216 -2.14 19.38 -8.78
CA LYS A 216 -1.89 18.05 -8.21
C LYS A 216 -2.60 17.89 -6.86
N GLY A 217 -3.02 16.66 -6.55
CA GLY A 217 -3.66 16.33 -5.27
C GLY A 217 -2.66 16.11 -4.14
N VAL A 218 -3.17 15.96 -2.92
CA VAL A 218 -2.37 15.65 -1.73
C VAL A 218 -3.14 14.67 -0.86
N ASP A 219 -2.47 13.60 -0.45
CA ASP A 219 -2.99 12.63 0.50
C ASP A 219 -2.45 12.93 1.93
N GLY A 220 -3.25 12.59 2.94
CA GLY A 220 -2.96 12.88 4.35
C GLY A 220 -2.63 11.63 5.15
N ASN A 221 -1.99 11.82 6.31
CA ASN A 221 -1.68 10.76 7.25
C ASN A 221 -1.85 11.22 8.70
N ALA A 222 -3.03 10.99 9.28
CA ALA A 222 -3.40 11.61 10.56
C ALA A 222 -3.90 10.57 11.60
N PRO A 223 -3.07 9.60 12.02
CA PRO A 223 -3.44 8.63 13.05
C PRO A 223 -3.65 9.32 14.40
N GLU A 224 -4.76 9.00 15.08
CA GLU A 224 -5.06 9.45 16.46
C GLU A 224 -5.13 10.98 16.64
N LEU A 225 -5.24 11.76 15.55
CA LEU A 225 -5.36 13.21 15.62
C LEU A 225 -6.83 13.65 15.76
N PHE A 226 -7.08 14.56 16.71
CA PHE A 226 -8.39 15.17 16.98
C PHE A 226 -8.26 16.69 17.11
N ALA A 227 -9.39 17.39 17.02
CA ALA A 227 -9.52 18.82 17.27
C ALA A 227 -8.46 19.68 16.57
N GLU A 228 -7.70 20.49 17.33
CA GLU A 228 -6.68 21.39 16.78
C GLU A 228 -5.53 20.68 16.08
N ASP A 229 -5.16 19.47 16.51
CA ASP A 229 -4.06 18.72 15.90
C ASP A 229 -4.48 18.19 14.53
N LEU A 230 -5.70 17.65 14.41
CA LEU A 230 -6.29 17.25 13.13
C LEU A 230 -6.47 18.44 12.19
N ALA A 231 -7.00 19.57 12.70
CA ALA A 231 -7.17 20.78 11.91
C ALA A 231 -5.83 21.30 11.39
N SER A 232 -4.78 21.27 12.21
CA SER A 232 -3.43 21.67 11.83
C SER A 232 -2.84 20.76 10.76
N HIS A 233 -3.01 19.44 10.90
CA HIS A 233 -2.61 18.46 9.88
C HIS A 233 -3.30 18.74 8.55
N ILE A 234 -4.63 18.92 8.54
CA ILE A 234 -5.40 19.22 7.31
C ILE A 234 -4.88 20.47 6.60
N ILE A 235 -4.59 21.54 7.35
CA ILE A 235 -4.07 22.78 6.77
C ILE A 235 -2.67 22.56 6.19
N CYS A 236 -1.80 21.86 6.91
CA CYS A 236 -0.44 21.55 6.50
C CYS A 236 -0.40 20.67 5.23
N ALA A 237 -1.27 19.66 5.19
CA ALA A 237 -1.42 18.71 4.09
C ALA A 237 -2.19 19.28 2.88
N GLY A 238 -2.53 20.58 2.86
CA GLY A 238 -3.09 21.22 1.66
C GLY A 238 -4.60 21.36 1.61
N THR A 239 -5.29 21.37 2.76
CA THR A 239 -6.69 21.79 3.00
C THR A 239 -7.82 20.90 2.48
N ASP A 240 -7.65 20.22 1.35
CA ASP A 240 -8.58 19.21 0.84
C ASP A 240 -7.77 17.95 0.59
N ILE A 241 -7.88 17.03 1.53
CA ILE A 241 -6.99 15.88 1.72
C ILE A 241 -7.79 14.59 1.92
N SER A 242 -7.09 13.48 1.74
CA SER A 242 -7.53 12.17 2.22
C SER A 242 -6.86 11.83 3.56
N CYS A 243 -7.25 10.72 4.16
CA CYS A 243 -6.52 10.07 5.24
C CYS A 243 -6.86 8.59 5.24
N HIS A 244 -5.86 7.72 5.24
CA HIS A 244 -6.06 6.27 5.36
C HIS A 244 -5.79 5.76 6.79
N GLU A 245 -4.96 6.47 7.56
CA GLU A 245 -4.71 6.23 8.99
C GLU A 245 -5.91 6.61 9.87
N THR A 246 -6.98 5.83 9.87
CA THR A 246 -8.15 6.01 10.75
C THR A 246 -8.49 4.68 11.41
N THR A 247 -8.47 4.63 12.73
CA THR A 247 -8.53 3.37 13.49
C THR A 247 -9.82 3.19 14.29
N THR A 248 -10.51 4.29 14.61
CA THR A 248 -11.71 4.27 15.45
C THR A 248 -12.90 4.93 14.75
N LYS A 249 -14.11 4.59 15.21
CA LYS A 249 -15.36 5.22 14.78
C LYS A 249 -15.34 6.73 15.04
N GLU A 250 -14.92 7.13 16.23
CA GLU A 250 -14.90 8.52 16.70
C GLU A 250 -14.00 9.38 15.80
N GLU A 251 -12.82 8.87 15.48
CA GLU A 251 -11.86 9.50 14.58
C GLU A 251 -12.43 9.64 13.16
N CYS A 252 -13.03 8.57 12.63
CA CYS A 252 -13.70 8.57 11.32
C CYS A 252 -14.78 9.65 11.24
N VAL A 253 -15.63 9.75 12.27
CA VAL A 253 -16.70 10.75 12.34
C VAL A 253 -16.13 12.18 12.36
N GLU A 254 -15.08 12.44 13.13
CA GLU A 254 -14.49 13.79 13.19
C GLU A 254 -13.80 14.17 11.87
N LYS A 255 -13.02 13.26 11.29
CA LYS A 255 -12.38 13.44 9.97
C LYS A 255 -13.41 13.78 8.88
N LEU A 256 -14.51 13.03 8.81
CA LEU A 256 -15.60 13.31 7.87
C LEU A 256 -16.22 14.69 8.12
N ARG A 257 -16.43 15.08 9.38
CA ARG A 257 -16.97 16.42 9.74
C ARG A 257 -16.01 17.55 9.38
N TYR A 258 -14.71 17.30 9.39
CA TYR A 258 -13.69 18.27 8.97
C TYR A 258 -13.45 18.26 7.45
N GLY A 259 -14.16 17.40 6.72
CA GLY A 259 -14.12 17.33 5.27
C GLY A 259 -13.03 16.43 4.71
N VAL A 260 -12.39 15.59 5.52
CA VAL A 260 -11.39 14.61 5.05
C VAL A 260 -12.09 13.51 4.25
N HIS A 261 -11.46 13.06 3.15
CA HIS A 261 -11.83 11.80 2.50
C HIS A 261 -11.20 10.64 3.27
N VAL A 262 -12.01 9.84 3.95
CA VAL A 262 -11.53 8.71 4.75
C VAL A 262 -11.34 7.51 3.84
N LEU A 263 -10.08 7.12 3.63
CA LEU A 263 -9.69 5.92 2.90
C LEU A 263 -9.63 4.76 3.90
N MET A 264 -10.75 4.07 4.10
CA MET A 264 -10.88 2.99 5.05
C MET A 264 -10.10 1.77 4.57
N ARG A 265 -8.92 1.55 5.17
CA ARG A 265 -8.04 0.43 4.82
C ARG A 265 -8.53 -0.91 5.35
N GLU A 266 -8.31 -1.94 4.55
CA GLU A 266 -8.61 -3.34 4.86
C GLU A 266 -7.56 -4.25 4.20
N GLY A 267 -6.31 -4.10 4.63
CA GLY A 267 -5.14 -4.81 4.12
C GLY A 267 -4.89 -6.16 4.82
N SER A 268 -3.66 -6.65 4.66
CA SER A 268 -3.24 -7.94 5.23
C SER A 268 -3.16 -7.91 6.75
N THR A 269 -2.52 -6.88 7.31
CA THR A 269 -2.32 -6.71 8.76
C THR A 269 -3.02 -5.48 9.33
N GLN A 270 -3.27 -4.40 8.57
CA GLN A 270 -4.13 -3.30 9.04
C GLN A 270 -5.58 -3.47 8.57
N ARG A 271 -6.49 -3.77 9.50
CA ARG A 271 -7.93 -3.99 9.22
C ARG A 271 -8.82 -3.05 10.02
N ASN A 272 -8.91 -1.79 9.57
CA ASN A 272 -9.63 -0.73 10.28
C ASN A 272 -11.00 -0.40 9.68
N MET A 273 -11.29 -0.88 8.47
CA MET A 273 -12.58 -0.66 7.80
C MET A 273 -13.80 -1.03 8.68
N PRO A 274 -13.83 -2.16 9.42
CA PRO A 274 -14.97 -2.51 10.27
C PRO A 274 -15.25 -1.51 11.38
N GLU A 275 -14.23 -0.85 11.93
CA GLU A 275 -14.42 0.21 12.93
C GLU A 275 -14.85 1.52 12.26
N CYS A 276 -14.24 1.89 11.13
CA CYS A 276 -14.57 3.10 10.39
C CYS A 276 -16.01 3.08 9.85
N ILE A 277 -16.49 1.93 9.37
CA ILE A 277 -17.80 1.79 8.74
C ILE A 277 -18.95 1.99 9.74
N LYS A 278 -18.70 1.87 11.05
CA LYS A 278 -19.67 2.20 12.10
C LYS A 278 -20.09 3.67 12.07
N ALA A 279 -19.26 4.57 11.55
CA ALA A 279 -19.67 5.95 11.29
C ALA A 279 -20.89 6.01 10.35
N LEU A 280 -20.95 5.12 9.35
CA LEU A 280 -22.11 4.99 8.46
C LEU A 280 -23.23 4.17 9.10
N THR A 281 -22.93 3.00 9.64
CA THR A 281 -23.97 2.04 10.05
C THR A 281 -24.64 2.43 11.38
N GLU A 282 -23.95 3.12 12.28
CA GLU A 282 -24.46 3.57 13.58
C GLU A 282 -24.80 5.07 13.58
N GLU A 283 -23.84 5.92 13.17
CA GLU A 283 -23.97 7.38 13.25
C GLU A 283 -24.68 8.00 12.02
N LYS A 284 -24.92 7.19 10.97
CA LYS A 284 -25.65 7.58 9.75
C LYS A 284 -25.02 8.76 9.00
N VAL A 285 -23.68 8.85 9.00
CA VAL A 285 -22.96 9.85 8.19
C VAL A 285 -23.10 9.57 6.68
N ASP A 286 -22.84 10.58 5.85
CA ASP A 286 -22.87 10.45 4.40
C ASP A 286 -21.65 9.68 3.88
N SER A 287 -21.88 8.60 3.12
CA SER A 287 -20.85 7.70 2.61
C SER A 287 -19.99 8.28 1.47
N ARG A 288 -20.30 9.44 0.88
CA ARG A 288 -19.59 9.98 -0.30
C ARG A 288 -18.11 10.26 -0.08
N ARG A 289 -17.69 10.50 1.16
CA ARG A 289 -16.27 10.70 1.55
C ARG A 289 -15.65 9.48 2.22
N MET A 290 -16.38 8.36 2.25
CA MET A 290 -15.88 7.08 2.73
C MET A 290 -15.47 6.27 1.49
N ILE A 291 -14.19 5.93 1.42
CA ILE A 291 -13.55 5.27 0.28
C ILE A 291 -12.88 4.01 0.81
N LEU A 292 -12.91 2.91 0.05
CA LEU A 292 -12.17 1.70 0.40
C LEU A 292 -10.76 1.78 -0.20
N ALA A 293 -9.78 1.34 0.58
CA ALA A 293 -8.38 1.23 0.16
C ALA A 293 -7.76 -0.04 0.75
N THR A 294 -6.66 -0.51 0.16
CA THR A 294 -5.95 -1.68 0.68
C THR A 294 -4.85 -1.31 1.65
N ASP A 295 -4.14 -0.20 1.41
CA ASP A 295 -2.90 0.15 2.11
C ASP A 295 -1.84 -0.94 1.84
N ASP A 296 -1.37 -1.66 2.85
CA ASP A 296 -0.43 -2.77 2.70
C ASP A 296 -1.13 -4.12 2.49
N MET A 297 -0.81 -4.80 1.38
CA MET A 297 -1.26 -6.17 1.12
C MET A 297 -0.13 -7.12 0.71
N LEU A 298 -0.16 -8.31 1.30
CA LEU A 298 0.68 -9.43 0.90
C LEU A 298 0.15 -10.05 -0.40
N ALA A 299 1.06 -10.44 -1.29
CA ALA A 299 0.72 -11.17 -2.51
C ALA A 299 -0.11 -12.45 -2.24
N GLU A 300 0.18 -13.14 -1.13
CA GLU A 300 -0.57 -14.34 -0.70
C GLU A 300 -2.05 -14.06 -0.49
N ASP A 301 -2.40 -12.96 0.18
CA ASP A 301 -3.78 -12.62 0.47
C ASP A 301 -4.52 -12.21 -0.82
N ILE A 302 -3.85 -11.46 -1.70
CA ILE A 302 -4.44 -11.09 -3.00
C ILE A 302 -4.74 -12.34 -3.82
N ALA A 303 -3.80 -13.29 -3.89
CA ALA A 303 -3.94 -14.54 -4.62
C ALA A 303 -5.05 -15.44 -4.04
N LYS A 304 -5.23 -15.44 -2.71
CA LYS A 304 -6.12 -16.35 -2.00
C LYS A 304 -7.54 -15.82 -1.84
N THR A 305 -7.69 -14.56 -1.43
CA THR A 305 -8.99 -13.97 -1.08
C THR A 305 -9.51 -12.95 -2.09
N GLY A 306 -8.60 -12.33 -2.84
CA GLY A 306 -8.90 -11.25 -3.78
C GLY A 306 -8.33 -9.91 -3.31
N HIS A 307 -8.69 -8.84 -4.03
CA HIS A 307 -8.24 -7.46 -3.79
C HIS A 307 -9.45 -6.61 -3.35
N MET A 308 -9.78 -5.53 -4.07
CA MET A 308 -10.95 -4.70 -3.80
C MET A 308 -12.27 -5.47 -3.75
N ASN A 309 -12.43 -6.56 -4.52
CA ASN A 309 -13.64 -7.39 -4.44
C ASN A 309 -13.84 -8.02 -3.05
N ASP A 310 -12.75 -8.43 -2.39
CA ASP A 310 -12.82 -8.96 -1.04
C ASP A 310 -13.16 -7.87 -0.03
N ILE A 311 -12.55 -6.69 -0.16
CA ILE A 311 -12.85 -5.55 0.72
C ILE A 311 -14.33 -5.16 0.58
N ILE A 312 -14.85 -5.04 -0.64
CA ILE A 312 -16.28 -4.77 -0.87
C ILE A 312 -17.15 -5.86 -0.22
N ARG A 313 -16.79 -7.14 -0.39
CA ARG A 313 -17.49 -8.27 0.25
C ARG A 313 -17.49 -8.16 1.77
N ARG A 314 -16.37 -7.78 2.39
CA ARG A 314 -16.26 -7.57 3.85
C ARG A 314 -17.09 -6.38 4.29
N THR A 315 -17.04 -5.25 3.58
CA THR A 315 -17.86 -4.06 3.86
C THR A 315 -19.36 -4.37 3.82
N ILE A 316 -19.81 -5.22 2.89
CA ILE A 316 -21.21 -5.69 2.84
C ILE A 316 -21.56 -6.52 4.08
N LYS A 317 -20.65 -7.37 4.57
CA LYS A 317 -20.85 -8.17 5.79
C LYS A 317 -20.98 -7.31 7.05
N GLU A 318 -20.36 -6.13 7.07
CA GLU A 318 -20.52 -5.14 8.14
C GLU A 318 -21.86 -4.38 8.09
N GLY A 319 -22.75 -4.72 7.14
CA GLY A 319 -24.13 -4.21 7.08
C GLY A 319 -24.35 -3.06 6.10
N VAL A 320 -23.37 -2.75 5.24
CA VAL A 320 -23.53 -1.77 4.15
C VAL A 320 -24.25 -2.41 2.97
N SER A 321 -25.13 -1.65 2.31
CA SER A 321 -25.83 -2.16 1.13
C SER A 321 -24.83 -2.44 -0.02
N PRO A 322 -25.05 -3.48 -0.85
CA PRO A 322 -24.09 -3.82 -1.91
C PRO A 322 -23.77 -2.68 -2.87
N VAL A 323 -24.78 -1.89 -3.27
CA VAL A 323 -24.58 -0.76 -4.19
C VAL A 323 -23.73 0.33 -3.53
N GLU A 324 -23.95 0.62 -2.24
CA GLU A 324 -23.20 1.62 -1.50
C GLU A 324 -21.75 1.19 -1.24
N ALA A 325 -21.52 -0.09 -0.91
CA ALA A 325 -20.15 -0.63 -0.80
C ALA A 325 -19.40 -0.54 -2.14
N ILE A 326 -20.07 -0.80 -3.27
CA ILE A 326 -19.49 -0.61 -4.60
C ILE A 326 -19.22 0.88 -4.88
N GLN A 327 -20.08 1.81 -4.43
CA GLN A 327 -19.80 3.26 -4.56
C GLN A 327 -18.47 3.63 -3.89
N MET A 328 -18.19 3.09 -2.71
CA MET A 328 -16.96 3.33 -1.95
C MET A 328 -15.68 2.85 -2.65
N ALA A 329 -15.80 1.95 -3.63
CA ALA A 329 -14.69 1.44 -4.45
C ALA A 329 -14.78 1.85 -5.94
N THR A 330 -15.69 2.76 -6.30
CA THR A 330 -15.89 3.19 -7.71
C THR A 330 -16.07 4.71 -7.81
N ILE A 331 -17.30 5.21 -7.67
CA ILE A 331 -17.60 6.63 -7.86
C ILE A 331 -17.00 7.53 -6.78
N ASN A 332 -16.91 7.07 -5.52
CA ASN A 332 -16.32 7.85 -4.43
C ASN A 332 -14.82 8.10 -4.66
N PRO A 333 -13.97 7.06 -4.88
CA PRO A 333 -12.57 7.28 -5.19
C PRO A 333 -12.37 8.01 -6.52
N ALA A 334 -13.16 7.72 -7.56
CA ALA A 334 -13.06 8.46 -8.82
C ALA A 334 -13.32 9.97 -8.64
N THR A 335 -14.27 10.32 -7.76
CA THR A 335 -14.55 11.72 -7.42
C THR A 335 -13.40 12.36 -6.65
N TRP A 336 -12.86 11.68 -5.63
CA TRP A 336 -11.70 12.16 -4.86
C TRP A 336 -10.49 12.42 -5.76
N LEU A 337 -10.18 11.47 -6.63
CA LEU A 337 -8.99 11.47 -7.47
C LEU A 337 -9.14 12.32 -8.74
N GLY A 338 -10.34 12.88 -8.99
CA GLY A 338 -10.63 13.64 -10.21
C GLY A 338 -10.64 12.79 -11.49
N LEU A 339 -10.87 11.48 -11.38
CA LEU A 339 -10.86 10.52 -12.48
C LEU A 339 -12.21 10.54 -13.20
N THR A 340 -12.38 11.50 -14.13
CA THR A 340 -13.67 11.70 -14.80
C THR A 340 -14.05 10.60 -15.76
N GLU A 341 -13.11 9.81 -16.29
CA GLU A 341 -13.39 8.85 -17.35
C GLU A 341 -13.81 7.45 -16.84
N ILE A 342 -13.66 7.17 -15.54
CA ILE A 342 -13.93 5.86 -14.91
C ILE A 342 -14.75 6.01 -13.62
N GLY A 343 -15.00 4.90 -12.91
CA GLY A 343 -15.74 4.85 -11.65
C GLY A 343 -17.27 4.85 -11.81
N VAL A 344 -17.78 5.04 -13.03
CA VAL A 344 -19.20 4.92 -13.39
C VAL A 344 -19.35 4.34 -14.78
N LEU A 345 -20.45 3.63 -15.05
CA LEU A 345 -20.80 3.13 -16.38
C LEU A 345 -21.83 4.07 -17.02
N ALA A 346 -21.37 5.02 -17.84
CA ALA A 346 -22.21 6.04 -18.46
C ALA A 346 -21.70 6.43 -19.87
N PRO A 347 -22.54 7.04 -20.73
CA PRO A 347 -22.13 7.47 -22.07
C PRO A 347 -20.83 8.29 -22.08
N GLY A 348 -19.90 7.91 -22.94
CA GLY A 348 -18.60 8.56 -23.12
C GLY A 348 -17.54 8.23 -22.08
N LYS A 349 -17.84 7.39 -21.07
CA LYS A 349 -16.86 6.87 -20.11
C LYS A 349 -16.13 5.65 -20.69
N PHE A 350 -14.96 5.33 -20.16
CA PHE A 350 -14.30 4.08 -20.52
C PHE A 350 -15.12 2.88 -20.06
N ALA A 351 -15.15 1.83 -20.88
CA ALA A 351 -15.81 0.58 -20.56
C ALA A 351 -14.93 -0.30 -19.67
N ASP A 352 -14.68 0.19 -18.45
CA ASP A 352 -13.99 -0.50 -17.36
C ASP A 352 -15.04 -1.15 -16.45
N ILE A 353 -15.19 -2.46 -16.57
CA ILE A 353 -16.36 -3.21 -16.07
C ILE A 353 -15.89 -4.45 -15.32
N ALA A 354 -16.47 -4.71 -14.16
CA ALA A 354 -16.43 -6.02 -13.51
C ALA A 354 -17.80 -6.69 -13.62
N ILE A 355 -17.81 -7.95 -14.06
CA ILE A 355 -19.01 -8.79 -14.12
C ILE A 355 -19.02 -9.72 -12.93
N ILE A 356 -20.08 -9.68 -12.13
CA ILE A 356 -20.24 -10.49 -10.92
C ILE A 356 -21.24 -11.61 -11.18
N ASP A 357 -20.87 -12.85 -10.88
CA ASP A 357 -21.75 -14.02 -11.03
C ASP A 357 -22.31 -14.48 -9.67
N GLY A 358 -23.51 -15.06 -9.70
CA GLY A 358 -24.20 -15.51 -8.49
C GLY A 358 -24.83 -14.37 -7.68
N LYS A 359 -24.53 -14.33 -6.37
CA LYS A 359 -25.02 -13.28 -5.47
C LYS A 359 -24.06 -12.09 -5.50
N LEU A 360 -24.62 -10.88 -5.53
CA LEU A 360 -23.81 -9.67 -5.59
C LEU A 360 -22.91 -9.54 -4.35
N GLU A 361 -23.44 -9.91 -3.18
CA GLU A 361 -22.76 -9.86 -1.87
C GLU A 361 -21.50 -10.73 -1.80
N ASP A 362 -21.41 -11.78 -2.63
CA ASP A 362 -20.27 -12.68 -2.64
C ASP A 362 -19.08 -12.10 -3.44
N MET A 363 -19.31 -11.08 -4.27
CA MET A 363 -18.31 -10.42 -5.15
C MET A 363 -17.46 -11.41 -5.96
N ASN A 364 -18.10 -12.46 -6.49
CA ASN A 364 -17.47 -13.44 -7.37
C ASN A 364 -17.30 -12.85 -8.77
N VAL A 365 -16.13 -12.27 -9.03
CA VAL A 365 -15.79 -11.70 -10.34
C VAL A 365 -15.61 -12.81 -11.37
N ASP A 366 -16.43 -12.78 -12.41
CA ASP A 366 -16.42 -13.74 -13.51
C ASP A 366 -15.59 -13.24 -14.69
N GLN A 367 -15.79 -11.98 -15.09
CA GLN A 367 -15.11 -11.33 -16.21
C GLN A 367 -14.76 -9.89 -15.86
N VAL A 368 -13.66 -9.41 -16.43
CA VAL A 368 -13.23 -8.02 -16.32
C VAL A 368 -12.98 -7.47 -17.71
N PHE A 369 -13.55 -6.30 -17.98
CA PHE A 369 -13.31 -5.52 -19.18
C PHE A 369 -12.57 -4.25 -18.81
N LEU A 370 -11.60 -3.89 -19.65
CA LEU A 370 -10.82 -2.68 -19.53
C LEU A 370 -10.87 -1.99 -20.88
N LYS A 371 -11.36 -0.75 -20.93
CA LYS A 371 -11.59 0.01 -22.16
C LYS A 371 -12.30 -0.82 -23.23
N GLY A 372 -13.35 -1.55 -22.81
CA GLY A 372 -14.20 -2.35 -23.69
C GLY A 372 -13.64 -3.70 -24.13
N GLN A 373 -12.39 -4.03 -23.76
CA GLN A 373 -11.76 -5.31 -24.07
C GLN A 373 -11.81 -6.24 -22.87
N LYS A 374 -12.20 -7.50 -23.07
CA LYS A 374 -12.13 -8.50 -22.00
C LYS A 374 -10.66 -8.79 -21.71
N ILE A 375 -10.25 -8.60 -20.46
CA ILE A 375 -8.85 -8.73 -20.02
C ILE A 375 -8.64 -9.85 -19.00
N ALA A 376 -9.70 -10.26 -18.29
CA ALA A 376 -9.65 -11.38 -17.37
C ALA A 376 -10.96 -12.16 -17.39
N GLU A 377 -10.85 -13.47 -17.14
CA GLU A 377 -11.98 -14.39 -17.04
C GLU A 377 -11.61 -15.53 -16.08
N LYS A 378 -12.55 -15.93 -15.20
CA LYS A 378 -12.38 -17.06 -14.26
C LYS A 378 -11.09 -16.95 -13.41
N GLY A 379 -10.85 -15.77 -12.86
CA GLY A 379 -9.72 -15.51 -11.96
C GLY A 379 -8.35 -15.46 -12.63
N LYS A 380 -8.27 -15.31 -13.96
CA LYS A 380 -6.99 -15.19 -14.69
C LYS A 380 -7.03 -14.07 -15.72
N VAL A 381 -5.92 -13.37 -15.86
CA VAL A 381 -5.69 -12.49 -17.02
C VAL A 381 -5.62 -13.35 -18.29
N ILE A 382 -6.21 -12.86 -19.39
CA ILE A 382 -6.28 -13.60 -20.67
C ILE A 382 -5.36 -13.01 -21.75
N PHE A 383 -4.45 -12.13 -21.34
CA PHE A 383 -3.44 -11.51 -22.19
C PHE A 383 -2.08 -11.51 -21.48
N ASP A 384 -1.03 -11.33 -22.25
CA ASP A 384 0.33 -11.30 -21.72
C ASP A 384 0.70 -9.89 -21.25
N LEU A 385 0.84 -9.74 -19.93
CA LEU A 385 1.46 -8.57 -19.32
C LEU A 385 2.98 -8.71 -19.46
N LYS A 386 3.62 -7.83 -20.23
CA LYS A 386 5.06 -7.89 -20.43
C LYS A 386 5.78 -7.37 -19.17
N PRO A 387 6.76 -8.10 -18.64
CA PRO A 387 7.60 -7.61 -17.55
C PRO A 387 8.27 -6.29 -17.91
N TYR A 388 8.30 -5.37 -16.96
CA TYR A 388 9.11 -4.16 -17.05
C TYR A 388 10.56 -4.47 -16.66
N ILE A 389 11.52 -3.98 -17.44
CA ILE A 389 12.94 -4.15 -17.15
C ILE A 389 13.38 -2.94 -16.35
N TYR A 390 13.55 -3.13 -15.04
CA TYR A 390 14.08 -2.09 -14.17
C TYR A 390 15.54 -1.78 -14.50
N PRO A 391 15.95 -0.50 -14.50
CA PRO A 391 17.33 -0.13 -14.76
C PRO A 391 18.26 -0.60 -13.64
N ASP A 392 19.50 -0.98 -13.96
CA ASP A 392 20.50 -1.42 -12.98
C ASP A 392 20.74 -0.39 -11.86
N SER A 393 20.46 0.89 -12.10
CA SER A 393 20.59 1.97 -11.11
C SER A 393 19.66 1.86 -9.92
N VAL A 394 18.55 1.11 -10.04
CA VAL A 394 17.66 0.83 -8.90
C VAL A 394 17.96 -0.52 -8.25
N LYS A 395 18.95 -1.25 -8.79
CA LYS A 395 19.47 -2.49 -8.22
C LYS A 395 20.71 -2.19 -7.38
N ASN A 396 21.10 -3.13 -6.52
CA ASN A 396 22.26 -2.99 -5.62
C ASN A 396 22.17 -1.82 -4.63
N SER A 397 21.03 -1.67 -3.97
CA SER A 397 20.80 -0.58 -3.01
C SER A 397 21.49 -0.78 -1.66
N VAL A 398 21.90 -2.02 -1.32
CA VAL A 398 22.49 -2.35 -0.03
C VAL A 398 23.97 -1.98 0.00
N LYS A 399 24.26 -0.79 0.56
CA LYS A 399 25.60 -0.21 0.72
C LYS A 399 26.12 -0.41 2.15
N ARG A 400 26.27 -1.68 2.57
CA ARG A 400 26.72 -2.05 3.91
C ARG A 400 27.85 -3.08 3.85
N LYS A 401 28.86 -2.93 4.70
CA LYS A 401 29.89 -3.95 4.90
C LYS A 401 29.38 -5.04 5.85
N PRO A 402 29.89 -6.28 5.77
CA PRO A 402 29.56 -7.32 6.73
C PRO A 402 29.77 -6.88 8.18
N ILE A 403 28.90 -7.35 9.07
CA ILE A 403 28.94 -7.11 10.51
C ILE A 403 29.31 -8.40 11.27
N THR A 404 29.59 -8.24 12.55
CA THR A 404 29.87 -9.33 13.50
C THR A 404 28.81 -9.40 14.59
N ALA A 405 28.75 -10.53 15.31
CA ALA A 405 27.85 -10.69 16.45
C ALA A 405 28.09 -9.64 17.55
N ASP A 406 29.34 -9.20 17.74
CA ASP A 406 29.70 -8.18 18.74
C ASP A 406 29.10 -6.81 18.43
N ASP A 407 28.90 -6.48 17.15
CA ASP A 407 28.31 -5.20 16.73
C ASP A 407 26.85 -5.07 17.24
N LEU A 408 26.15 -6.21 17.38
CA LEU A 408 24.74 -6.31 17.76
C LEU A 408 24.52 -6.34 19.28
N LYS A 409 25.56 -6.52 20.09
CA LYS A 409 25.42 -6.64 21.55
C LYS A 409 25.11 -5.30 22.21
N VAL A 410 24.30 -5.34 23.28
CA VAL A 410 23.99 -4.19 24.14
C VAL A 410 24.82 -4.29 25.41
N ALA A 411 25.73 -3.33 25.62
CA ALA A 411 26.59 -3.29 26.79
C ALA A 411 25.81 -2.84 28.04
N ALA A 412 26.07 -3.49 29.18
CA ALA A 412 25.47 -3.14 30.46
C ALA A 412 26.40 -3.53 31.62
N GLU A 413 26.28 -2.83 32.75
CA GLU A 413 27.03 -3.12 33.97
C GLU A 413 26.21 -3.96 34.95
N GLY A 414 26.90 -4.71 35.82
CA GLY A 414 26.26 -5.54 36.85
C GLY A 414 25.80 -6.91 36.35
N SER A 415 24.93 -7.56 37.13
CA SER A 415 24.35 -8.87 36.79
C SER A 415 22.96 -8.77 36.16
N LYS A 416 22.33 -7.60 36.24
CA LYS A 416 21.02 -7.28 35.67
C LYS A 416 20.96 -5.81 35.27
N ALA A 417 20.15 -5.50 34.25
CA ALA A 417 19.89 -4.14 33.81
C ALA A 417 18.41 -3.94 33.46
N THR A 418 17.90 -2.72 33.64
CA THR A 418 16.57 -2.34 33.14
C THR A 418 16.69 -1.90 31.68
N VAL A 419 16.01 -2.62 30.80
CA VAL A 419 16.09 -2.48 29.35
C VAL A 419 14.78 -1.93 28.80
N ARG A 420 14.87 -0.98 27.89
CA ARG A 420 13.72 -0.43 27.14
C ARG A 420 13.42 -1.28 25.92
N CYS A 421 12.41 -2.14 26.02
CA CYS A 421 12.00 -3.08 24.97
C CYS A 421 10.76 -2.59 24.22
N ILE A 422 10.59 -3.11 23.00
CA ILE A 422 9.40 -2.88 22.18
C ILE A 422 8.49 -4.11 22.29
N GLY A 423 7.20 -3.91 22.57
CA GLY A 423 6.21 -5.00 22.58
C GLY A 423 5.44 -5.05 21.27
N LEU A 424 5.37 -6.23 20.66
CA LEU A 424 4.59 -6.48 19.45
C LEU A 424 3.10 -6.58 19.77
N ILE A 425 2.28 -5.83 19.04
CA ILE A 425 0.82 -6.01 19.03
C ILE A 425 0.47 -6.76 17.75
N LEU A 426 -0.14 -7.94 17.89
CA LEU A 426 -0.52 -8.75 16.73
C LEU A 426 -1.60 -8.05 15.89
N ASP A 427 -1.47 -8.19 14.57
CA ASP A 427 -2.35 -7.61 13.55
C ASP A 427 -2.53 -6.07 13.64
N GLN A 428 -1.49 -5.34 14.08
CA GLN A 428 -1.43 -3.87 14.09
C GLN A 428 0.00 -3.38 13.79
N ASN A 429 0.13 -2.16 13.27
CA ASN A 429 1.42 -1.45 13.16
C ASN A 429 1.82 -0.72 14.47
N LEU A 430 0.93 -0.68 15.48
CA LEU A 430 1.19 -0.12 16.81
C LEU A 430 2.09 -1.05 17.64
N SER A 431 2.81 -0.46 18.60
CA SER A 431 3.68 -1.19 19.55
C SER A 431 3.40 -0.82 21.01
N GLU A 432 3.91 -1.63 21.93
CA GLU A 432 4.02 -1.29 23.35
C GLU A 432 5.42 -0.79 23.70
N ALA A 433 5.49 0.08 24.72
CA ALA A 433 6.74 0.54 25.33
C ALA A 433 6.92 -0.20 26.66
N LEU A 434 7.95 -1.04 26.76
CA LEU A 434 8.17 -1.93 27.89
C LEU A 434 9.50 -1.62 28.58
N GLU A 435 9.51 -1.53 29.90
CA GLU A 435 10.74 -1.54 30.69
C GLU A 435 10.84 -2.86 31.43
N VAL A 436 11.85 -3.68 31.13
CA VAL A 436 12.00 -5.03 31.68
C VAL A 436 13.37 -5.22 32.30
N GLU A 437 13.45 -6.00 33.38
CA GLU A 437 14.73 -6.37 34.01
C GLU A 437 15.31 -7.58 33.28
N MET A 438 16.49 -7.44 32.69
CA MET A 438 17.17 -8.49 31.92
C MET A 438 18.52 -8.86 32.53
N MET A 439 18.95 -10.11 32.30
CA MET A 439 20.24 -10.63 32.77
C MET A 439 21.41 -10.04 31.98
N VAL A 440 22.50 -9.76 32.68
CA VAL A 440 23.76 -9.28 32.08
C VAL A 440 24.84 -10.34 32.28
N GLU A 441 25.43 -10.79 31.18
CA GLU A 441 26.49 -11.80 31.16
C GLU A 441 27.68 -11.28 30.35
N ASN A 442 28.89 -11.40 30.91
CA ASN A 442 30.12 -10.93 30.28
C ASN A 442 30.07 -9.44 29.84
N GLY A 443 29.30 -8.60 30.55
CA GLY A 443 29.16 -7.17 30.26
C GLY A 443 28.12 -6.82 29.19
N PHE A 444 27.31 -7.78 28.75
CA PHE A 444 26.28 -7.58 27.74
C PHE A 444 24.93 -8.14 28.21
N VAL A 445 23.83 -7.54 27.74
CA VAL A 445 22.49 -8.07 28.00
C VAL A 445 22.29 -9.37 27.21
N SER A 446 21.87 -10.43 27.90
CA SER A 446 21.59 -11.75 27.31
C SER A 446 20.12 -11.88 26.90
N PRO A 447 19.81 -12.51 25.75
CA PRO A 447 18.44 -12.89 25.39
C PRO A 447 17.79 -13.78 26.47
N MET A 448 16.49 -13.61 26.72
CA MET A 448 15.73 -14.41 27.69
C MET A 448 14.54 -15.08 26.99
N LEU A 449 14.78 -16.28 26.45
CA LEU A 449 13.84 -16.96 25.53
C LEU A 449 12.56 -17.47 26.23
N GLU A 450 12.64 -17.81 27.51
CA GLU A 450 11.47 -18.24 28.31
C GLU A 450 10.48 -17.10 28.54
N ASP A 451 10.99 -15.87 28.64
CA ASP A 451 10.22 -14.63 28.83
C ASP A 451 9.90 -13.92 27.50
N ASP A 452 10.28 -14.53 26.37
CA ASP A 452 10.13 -13.97 25.02
C ASP A 452 10.77 -12.57 24.89
N LEU A 453 12.01 -12.42 25.36
CA LEU A 453 12.79 -11.20 25.21
C LEU A 453 13.95 -11.46 24.25
N LEU A 454 13.73 -11.11 22.99
CA LEU A 454 14.63 -11.37 21.88
C LEU A 454 15.41 -10.11 21.49
N PRO A 455 16.73 -10.18 21.21
CA PRO A 455 17.45 -9.06 20.63
C PRO A 455 16.88 -8.69 19.26
N ILE A 456 16.76 -7.40 19.01
CA ILE A 456 16.38 -6.79 17.74
C ILE A 456 17.36 -5.67 17.40
N ALA A 457 17.70 -5.54 16.12
CA ALA A 457 18.57 -4.48 15.65
C ALA A 457 18.12 -3.94 14.29
N VAL A 458 18.40 -2.65 14.07
CA VAL A 458 18.29 -2.00 12.77
C VAL A 458 19.68 -1.55 12.34
N VAL A 459 20.20 -2.17 11.30
CA VAL A 459 21.53 -1.97 10.73
C VAL A 459 21.42 -1.04 9.54
N GLY A 460 22.03 0.14 9.65
CA GLY A 460 22.01 1.12 8.58
C GLY A 460 22.64 0.58 7.29
N ARG A 461 21.95 0.72 6.15
CA ARG A 461 22.35 0.08 4.88
C ARG A 461 22.62 1.00 3.70
N HIS A 462 22.34 2.29 3.80
CA HIS A 462 22.41 3.24 2.70
C HIS A 462 23.79 3.88 2.54
N GLY A 463 24.77 3.44 3.34
CA GLY A 463 26.14 3.96 3.41
C GLY A 463 26.53 4.47 4.78
N GLN A 464 25.57 4.54 5.72
CA GLN A 464 25.81 4.85 7.13
C GLN A 464 26.33 3.64 7.91
N MET A 465 27.02 3.91 9.03
CA MET A 465 27.63 2.89 9.89
C MET A 465 26.75 2.53 11.10
N ASP A 466 25.71 3.32 11.36
CA ASP A 466 24.88 3.21 12.56
C ASP A 466 24.19 1.83 12.68
N ILE A 467 23.98 1.41 13.93
CA ILE A 467 23.22 0.21 14.32
C ILE A 467 22.42 0.55 15.58
N GLY A 468 21.10 0.59 15.45
CA GLY A 468 20.19 0.68 16.59
C GLY A 468 19.95 -0.70 17.18
N LYS A 469 19.88 -0.79 18.51
CA LYS A 469 19.85 -2.06 19.24
C LYS A 469 18.91 -2.01 20.42
N THR A 470 18.04 -2.99 20.55
CA THR A 470 17.25 -3.23 21.75
C THR A 470 16.75 -4.67 21.81
N PHE A 471 15.69 -4.91 22.57
CA PHE A 471 14.99 -6.18 22.65
C PHE A 471 13.50 -6.00 22.34
N VAL A 472 12.89 -7.07 21.85
CA VAL A 472 11.48 -7.14 21.48
C VAL A 472 10.78 -8.28 22.22
N ASN A 473 9.50 -8.07 22.54
CA ASN A 473 8.60 -9.08 23.08
C ASN A 473 7.45 -9.35 22.10
N GLY A 474 7.08 -10.62 21.91
CA GLY A 474 5.85 -11.04 21.21
C GLY A 474 6.04 -12.04 20.07
N PHE A 475 7.27 -12.25 19.57
CA PHE A 475 7.53 -13.19 18.46
C PHE A 475 7.55 -14.66 18.90
N LYS A 476 7.94 -14.93 20.16
CA LYS A 476 8.01 -16.25 20.79
C LYS A 476 8.91 -17.24 20.07
N MET A 477 9.99 -16.75 19.45
CA MET A 477 11.00 -17.60 18.80
C MET A 477 11.80 -18.39 19.83
N GLN A 478 12.27 -19.58 19.45
CA GLN A 478 13.11 -20.43 20.29
C GLN A 478 14.46 -20.76 19.64
N TYR A 479 14.59 -20.58 18.32
CA TYR A 479 15.82 -20.84 17.59
C TYR A 479 16.05 -19.78 16.51
N GLY A 480 17.32 -19.59 16.13
CA GLY A 480 17.70 -18.86 14.93
C GLY A 480 17.38 -17.37 14.93
N ALA A 481 17.43 -16.80 13.74
CA ALA A 481 17.17 -15.40 13.47
C ALA A 481 16.53 -15.25 12.08
N PHE A 482 15.86 -14.12 11.86
CA PHE A 482 15.53 -13.68 10.52
C PHE A 482 15.79 -12.18 10.36
N ALA A 483 16.22 -11.81 9.15
CA ALA A 483 16.56 -10.45 8.77
C ALA A 483 15.92 -10.09 7.44
N GLU A 484 15.58 -8.82 7.27
CA GLU A 484 15.04 -8.31 6.01
C GLU A 484 15.42 -6.85 5.74
N THR A 485 15.28 -6.44 4.48
CA THR A 485 15.45 -5.04 4.05
C THR A 485 14.15 -4.27 3.93
N VAL A 486 12.99 -4.93 4.09
CA VAL A 486 11.69 -4.28 4.17
C VAL A 486 11.48 -3.89 5.64
N SER A 487 11.71 -2.63 5.95
CA SER A 487 11.68 -2.09 7.32
C SER A 487 11.15 -0.67 7.29
N HIS A 488 9.84 -0.50 7.40
CA HIS A 488 9.14 0.78 7.22
C HIS A 488 9.77 1.92 8.02
N ASP A 489 10.03 3.11 7.49
CA ASP A 489 9.96 3.50 6.05
C ASP A 489 11.37 3.71 5.46
N THR A 490 12.38 3.89 6.31
CA THR A 490 13.77 4.07 5.83
C THR A 490 14.38 2.80 5.28
N HIS A 491 13.77 1.65 5.55
CA HIS A 491 14.15 0.35 5.03
C HIS A 491 15.61 0.05 5.26
N ASN A 492 16.11 0.29 6.47
CA ASN A 492 17.39 -0.26 6.89
C ASN A 492 17.26 -1.79 7.10
N ILE A 493 18.37 -2.51 7.27
CA ILE A 493 18.27 -3.95 7.52
C ILE A 493 17.77 -4.14 8.94
N ILE A 494 16.62 -4.78 9.12
CA ILE A 494 16.08 -5.13 10.43
C ILE A 494 16.27 -6.62 10.69
N VAL A 495 16.65 -6.98 11.91
CA VAL A 495 16.92 -8.36 12.30
C VAL A 495 16.44 -8.63 13.71
N VAL A 496 15.82 -9.80 13.92
CA VAL A 496 15.45 -10.36 15.23
C VAL A 496 15.95 -11.79 15.32
N GLY A 497 16.36 -12.23 16.51
CA GLY A 497 16.78 -13.61 16.70
C GLY A 497 16.96 -14.01 18.15
N THR A 498 17.29 -15.28 18.37
CA THR A 498 17.52 -15.83 19.71
C THR A 498 18.96 -15.75 20.16
N ASN A 499 19.89 -15.47 19.25
CA ASN A 499 21.31 -15.32 19.50
C ASN A 499 21.96 -14.38 18.46
N TYR A 500 23.07 -13.75 18.84
CA TYR A 500 23.70 -12.71 18.03
C TYR A 500 24.45 -13.27 16.80
N GLU A 501 24.90 -14.52 16.85
CA GLU A 501 25.63 -15.21 15.77
C GLU A 501 24.72 -15.47 14.55
N ASP A 502 23.51 -15.97 14.79
CA ASP A 502 22.52 -16.20 13.74
C ASP A 502 22.00 -14.88 13.18
N MET A 503 21.83 -13.86 14.03
CA MET A 503 21.45 -12.51 13.58
C MET A 503 22.51 -11.90 12.66
N ALA A 504 23.79 -11.94 13.04
CA ALA A 504 24.88 -11.42 12.21
C ALA A 504 24.98 -12.19 10.88
N SER A 505 24.80 -13.50 10.91
CA SER A 505 24.78 -14.34 9.72
C SER A 505 23.62 -13.98 8.78
N ALA A 506 22.42 -13.76 9.32
CA ALA A 506 21.26 -13.34 8.54
C ALA A 506 21.47 -11.97 7.89
N VAL A 507 21.96 -10.98 8.65
CA VAL A 507 22.29 -9.64 8.12
C VAL A 507 23.33 -9.72 7.01
N ASN A 508 24.42 -10.47 7.22
CA ASN A 508 25.47 -10.61 6.22
C ASN A 508 24.96 -11.25 4.94
N ARG A 509 24.08 -12.24 5.05
CA ARG A 509 23.48 -12.86 3.87
C ARG A 509 22.55 -11.90 3.11
N VAL A 510 21.74 -11.11 3.83
CA VAL A 510 20.92 -10.04 3.22
C VAL A 510 21.78 -9.04 2.45
N ILE A 511 22.95 -8.68 3.00
CA ILE A 511 23.94 -7.82 2.31
C ILE A 511 24.44 -8.48 1.01
N GLU A 512 24.79 -9.77 1.06
CA GLU A 512 25.29 -10.51 -0.12
C GLU A 512 24.28 -10.60 -1.26
N ILE A 513 23.00 -10.86 -0.94
CA ILE A 513 21.94 -10.97 -1.94
C ILE A 513 21.36 -9.61 -2.37
N GLN A 514 21.93 -8.51 -1.86
CA GLN A 514 21.54 -7.13 -2.16
C GLN A 514 20.08 -6.79 -1.79
N GLY A 515 19.62 -7.35 -0.66
CA GLY A 515 18.30 -7.11 -0.09
C GLY A 515 17.35 -8.28 -0.31
N GLY A 516 16.39 -8.43 0.60
CA GLY A 516 15.52 -9.59 0.67
C GLY A 516 15.13 -9.97 2.08
N VAL A 517 14.67 -11.20 2.23
CA VAL A 517 14.33 -11.86 3.50
C VAL A 517 15.25 -13.08 3.68
N VAL A 518 15.86 -13.25 4.85
CA VAL A 518 16.75 -14.38 5.16
C VAL A 518 16.43 -14.93 6.55
N LEU A 519 16.34 -16.26 6.65
CA LEU A 519 16.19 -17.01 7.89
C LEU A 519 17.45 -17.86 8.13
N VAL A 520 17.97 -17.81 9.34
CA VAL A 520 19.17 -18.55 9.78
C VAL A 520 18.86 -19.37 11.02
N LYS A 521 19.42 -20.57 11.10
CA LYS A 521 19.42 -21.42 12.29
C LYS A 521 20.75 -22.16 12.37
N ASP A 522 21.37 -22.17 13.56
CA ASP A 522 22.67 -22.81 13.79
C ASP A 522 23.75 -22.34 12.79
N SER A 523 23.74 -21.03 12.50
CA SER A 523 24.60 -20.32 11.55
C SER A 523 24.50 -20.82 10.11
N GLN A 524 23.42 -21.52 9.75
CA GLN A 524 23.09 -21.94 8.40
C GLN A 524 21.86 -21.21 7.89
N VAL A 525 21.92 -20.73 6.64
CA VAL A 525 20.75 -20.18 5.96
C VAL A 525 19.77 -21.32 5.67
N ILE A 526 18.57 -21.25 6.25
CA ILE A 526 17.52 -22.25 6.07
C ILE A 526 16.46 -21.81 5.06
N GLY A 527 16.36 -20.52 4.77
CA GLY A 527 15.46 -19.96 3.78
C GLY A 527 15.86 -18.53 3.42
N GLU A 528 15.71 -18.17 2.15
CA GLU A 528 15.97 -16.81 1.68
C GLU A 528 15.15 -16.48 0.44
N MET A 529 14.88 -15.20 0.22
CA MET A 529 14.32 -14.63 -1.01
C MET A 529 14.97 -13.28 -1.29
N ALA A 530 15.54 -13.12 -2.48
CA ALA A 530 16.17 -11.86 -2.89
C ALA A 530 15.13 -10.85 -3.40
N LEU A 531 15.34 -9.58 -3.08
CA LEU A 531 14.53 -8.43 -3.53
C LEU A 531 15.46 -7.41 -4.21
N PRO A 532 15.97 -7.71 -5.42
CA PRO A 532 17.07 -6.94 -6.03
C PRO A 532 16.74 -5.48 -6.33
N ILE A 533 15.47 -5.11 -6.49
CA ILE A 533 15.05 -3.72 -6.75
C ILE A 533 14.88 -3.02 -5.41
N ALA A 534 15.77 -2.07 -5.12
CA ALA A 534 15.83 -1.32 -3.87
C ALA A 534 15.93 -2.17 -2.57
N GLY A 535 16.02 -3.49 -2.63
CA GLY A 535 15.81 -4.36 -1.46
C GLY A 535 14.34 -4.50 -1.05
N LEU A 536 13.40 -4.18 -1.94
CA LEU A 536 11.96 -4.11 -1.66
C LEU A 536 11.15 -4.99 -2.62
N LEU A 537 11.53 -4.99 -3.91
CA LEU A 537 10.80 -5.68 -4.98
C LEU A 537 11.68 -6.73 -5.65
N THR A 538 11.04 -7.76 -6.22
CA THR A 538 11.69 -8.69 -7.14
C THR A 538 11.12 -8.60 -8.55
N ASP A 539 12.01 -8.57 -9.54
CA ASP A 539 11.71 -8.78 -10.96
C ASP A 539 12.14 -10.17 -11.46
N GLU A 540 12.53 -11.06 -10.54
CA GLU A 540 13.00 -12.42 -10.84
C GLU A 540 11.93 -13.50 -10.65
N LEU A 541 10.89 -13.21 -9.87
CA LEU A 541 9.80 -14.14 -9.55
C LEU A 541 8.49 -13.62 -10.12
N SER A 542 7.68 -14.52 -10.68
CA SER A 542 6.28 -14.25 -10.95
C SER A 542 5.48 -14.12 -9.65
N ALA A 543 4.28 -13.53 -9.73
CA ALA A 543 3.39 -13.39 -8.59
C ALA A 543 3.10 -14.74 -7.87
N SER A 544 2.96 -15.83 -8.64
CA SER A 544 2.74 -17.17 -8.10
C SER A 544 3.98 -17.70 -7.39
N GLU A 545 5.17 -17.56 -8.00
CA GLU A 545 6.43 -18.04 -7.41
C GLU A 545 6.78 -17.27 -6.13
N LEU A 546 6.57 -15.94 -6.12
CA LEU A 546 6.74 -15.13 -4.92
C LEU A 546 5.79 -15.58 -3.81
N THR A 547 4.51 -15.80 -4.15
CA THR A 547 3.49 -16.25 -3.18
C THR A 547 3.89 -17.58 -2.55
N GLU A 548 4.26 -18.57 -3.36
CA GLU A 548 4.72 -19.88 -2.89
C GLU A 548 5.99 -19.76 -2.04
N LYS A 549 6.91 -18.88 -2.43
CA LYS A 549 8.14 -18.62 -1.69
C LYS A 549 7.88 -17.99 -0.33
N MET A 550 6.99 -17.01 -0.24
CA MET A 550 6.64 -16.37 1.02
C MET A 550 5.90 -17.31 1.97
N ILE A 551 4.97 -18.14 1.46
CA ILE A 551 4.33 -19.21 2.23
C ILE A 551 5.40 -20.13 2.82
N TYR A 552 6.37 -20.55 2.00
CA TYR A 552 7.47 -21.40 2.46
C TYR A 552 8.33 -20.73 3.55
N LEU A 553 8.67 -19.45 3.40
CA LEU A 553 9.42 -18.71 4.43
C LEU A 553 8.64 -18.56 5.73
N HIS A 554 7.33 -18.29 5.67
CA HIS A 554 6.46 -18.27 6.85
C HIS A 554 6.40 -19.64 7.54
N GLU A 555 6.29 -20.72 6.76
CA GLU A 555 6.33 -22.08 7.31
C GLU A 555 7.65 -22.40 8.00
N LEU A 556 8.79 -21.98 7.43
CA LEU A 556 10.11 -22.14 8.05
C LEU A 556 10.20 -21.34 9.35
N ALA A 557 9.78 -20.08 9.37
CA ALA A 557 9.76 -19.27 10.58
C ALA A 557 8.94 -19.96 11.69
N SER A 558 7.79 -20.53 11.34
CA SER A 558 6.93 -21.22 12.29
C SER A 558 7.49 -22.57 12.76
N LYS A 559 7.96 -23.42 11.84
CA LYS A 559 8.36 -24.81 12.13
C LYS A 559 9.80 -24.93 12.62
N GLU A 560 10.73 -24.15 12.06
CA GLU A 560 12.15 -24.28 12.35
C GLU A 560 12.63 -23.31 13.43
N LEU A 561 12.09 -22.09 13.45
CA LEU A 561 12.44 -21.04 14.43
C LEU A 561 11.44 -20.98 15.61
N HIS A 562 10.32 -21.70 15.50
CA HIS A 562 9.21 -21.73 16.46
C HIS A 562 8.49 -20.39 16.65
N CYS A 563 8.58 -19.48 15.68
CA CYS A 563 7.87 -18.19 15.72
C CYS A 563 6.35 -18.39 15.79
N LYS A 564 5.69 -17.67 16.70
CA LYS A 564 4.23 -17.74 16.90
C LYS A 564 3.47 -16.56 16.31
N ALA A 565 4.15 -15.47 15.97
CA ALA A 565 3.54 -14.36 15.25
C ALA A 565 3.10 -14.82 13.84
N HIS A 566 1.86 -14.50 13.48
CA HIS A 566 1.39 -14.60 12.10
C HIS A 566 2.04 -13.50 11.26
N ALA A 567 2.34 -13.73 9.98
CA ALA A 567 3.03 -12.77 9.11
C ALA A 567 4.25 -12.07 9.78
N PRO A 568 5.22 -12.82 10.33
CA PRO A 568 6.26 -12.28 11.20
C PRO A 568 7.15 -11.21 10.54
N PHE A 569 7.36 -11.30 9.23
CA PHE A 569 8.19 -10.33 8.48
C PHE A 569 7.51 -8.95 8.43
N MET A 570 6.23 -8.90 8.05
CA MET A 570 5.46 -7.65 8.06
C MET A 570 5.38 -7.03 9.46
N HIS A 571 5.22 -7.86 10.50
CA HIS A 571 5.28 -7.37 11.88
C HIS A 571 6.65 -6.81 12.27
N LEU A 572 7.74 -7.45 11.87
CA LEU A 572 9.09 -6.95 12.10
C LEU A 572 9.28 -5.59 11.42
N ALA A 573 8.85 -5.47 10.16
CA ALA A 573 8.96 -4.25 9.36
C ALA A 573 8.31 -3.03 10.05
N PHE A 574 7.15 -3.18 10.69
CA PHE A 574 6.47 -2.07 11.39
C PHE A 574 7.12 -1.64 12.72
N LEU A 575 8.04 -2.43 13.28
CA LEU A 575 8.74 -2.04 14.51
C LEU A 575 9.74 -0.89 14.27
N SER A 576 10.09 -0.63 13.01
CA SER A 576 10.92 0.53 12.63
C SER A 576 10.14 1.75 12.15
N LEU A 577 8.81 1.65 12.00
CA LEU A 577 7.96 2.74 11.52
C LEU A 577 7.98 3.92 12.50
N SER A 578 8.82 4.91 12.25
CA SER A 578 9.21 5.95 13.21
C SER A 578 8.09 6.94 13.56
N THR A 579 7.08 7.02 12.71
CA THR A 579 5.92 7.89 12.80
C THR A 579 4.79 7.30 13.64
N SER A 580 4.83 5.99 13.88
CA SER A 580 3.82 5.29 14.69
C SER A 580 4.08 5.53 16.19
N PRO A 581 3.05 5.80 17.02
CA PRO A 581 3.20 6.25 18.40
C PRO A 581 4.04 5.34 19.31
N LYS A 582 4.48 5.90 20.45
CA LYS A 582 5.31 5.25 21.49
C LYS A 582 6.71 4.88 20.99
N TRP A 583 7.20 3.67 21.31
CA TRP A 583 8.59 3.29 21.10
C TRP A 583 8.75 2.43 19.87
N LYS A 584 9.74 2.80 19.06
CA LYS A 584 10.15 2.15 17.81
C LYS A 584 11.65 2.00 17.77
N ILE A 585 12.18 1.20 16.85
CA ILE A 585 13.62 1.03 16.65
C ILE A 585 14.05 1.52 15.27
N THR A 586 15.03 2.39 15.21
CA THR A 586 15.63 2.86 13.95
C THR A 586 17.12 2.54 13.94
N ASP A 587 17.85 2.91 12.89
CA ASP A 587 19.31 2.80 12.86
C ASP A 587 19.99 3.62 13.98
N LYS A 588 19.29 4.58 14.59
CA LYS A 588 19.77 5.40 15.71
C LYS A 588 19.54 4.78 17.08
N GLY A 589 18.74 3.72 17.18
CA GLY A 589 18.39 3.07 18.46
C GLY A 589 16.90 3.08 18.73
N VAL A 590 16.53 2.96 20.00
CA VAL A 590 15.14 3.10 20.44
C VAL A 590 14.76 4.56 20.33
N ILE A 591 13.63 4.85 19.70
CA ILE A 591 13.09 6.21 19.63
C ILE A 591 11.77 6.27 20.39
N ASP A 592 11.47 7.46 20.92
CA ASP A 592 10.15 7.82 21.39
C ASP A 592 9.52 8.74 20.33
N ALA A 593 8.63 8.18 19.52
CA ALA A 593 7.97 8.90 18.44
C ALA A 593 7.16 10.09 18.98
N ASN A 594 6.54 9.91 20.16
CA ASN A 594 5.77 10.96 20.80
C ASN A 594 6.71 12.06 21.31
N ASN A 595 7.86 11.75 21.89
CA ASN A 595 8.76 12.80 22.41
C ASN A 595 9.82 13.27 21.40
N TYR A 596 9.78 12.77 20.16
CA TYR A 596 10.72 13.05 19.09
C TYR A 596 12.20 12.95 19.53
N CYS A 597 12.55 11.86 20.21
CA CYS A 597 13.91 11.69 20.74
C CYS A 597 14.41 10.25 20.68
N VAL A 598 15.73 10.08 20.70
CA VAL A 598 16.39 8.79 20.84
C VAL A 598 16.59 8.48 22.32
N LEU A 599 16.17 7.30 22.74
CA LEU A 599 16.32 6.79 24.10
C LEU A 599 17.54 5.88 24.22
N SER A 600 18.19 5.91 25.38
CA SER A 600 19.17 4.88 25.73
C SER A 600 18.47 3.54 25.91
N THR A 601 19.01 2.47 25.35
CA THR A 601 18.50 1.10 25.53
C THR A 601 18.52 0.68 27.00
N ILE A 602 19.58 1.05 27.74
CA ILE A 602 19.69 0.83 29.18
C ILE A 602 19.18 2.07 29.91
N LYS A 603 18.30 1.88 30.90
CA LYS A 603 17.71 2.96 31.69
C LYS A 603 18.64 3.50 32.77
#